data_AF-A0A183DZS0-F1
#
_entry.id   AF-A0A183DZS0-F1
#
_cell.length_a   1.000
_cell.length_b   1.000
_cell.length_c   1.000
_cell.angle_alpha   90.00
_cell.angle_beta   90.00
_cell.angle_gamma   90.00
#
_symmetry.space_group_name_H-M   'P 1'
#
loop_
_entity.id
_entity.type
_entity.pdbx_description
1 polymer ?
#
loop_
_entity_poly.entity_id
_entity_poly.type
_entity_poly.pdbx_seq_one_letter_code
_entity_poly.pdbx_strand_id
1 'polypeptide(L)'
;LDFTAKDSYFDLLRKVLVWSQEKEFLRMKKPFDKFEFEVSPAVVNAFYSPEKNALTFPAGILKPPFFSGSYPKSVLCFIRNFNQK
;
A
#
# COMPACT_ATOMS: atom_id res chain seq x y z
N LEU A 1 3.39 21.84 2.84
CA LEU A 1 4.03 21.18 3.99
C LEU A 1 5.43 21.73 4.03
N ASP A 2 5.69 22.66 4.94
CA ASP A 2 6.93 23.44 4.91
C ASP A 2 7.76 23.07 6.14
N PHE A 3 8.86 22.36 5.88
CA PHE A 3 9.81 21.92 6.89
C PHE A 3 11.01 22.86 6.93
N THR A 4 11.35 23.34 8.11
CA THR A 4 12.53 24.19 8.34
C THR A 4 13.54 23.42 9.17
N ALA A 5 14.84 23.57 8.87
CA ALA A 5 15.92 22.86 9.58
C ALA A 5 16.01 23.13 11.09
N LYS A 6 15.28 24.13 11.61
CA LYS A 6 15.18 24.47 13.03
C LYS A 6 13.99 23.82 13.75
N ASP A 7 13.12 23.12 13.03
CA ASP A 7 11.93 22.51 13.62
C ASP A 7 12.33 21.35 14.55
N SER A 8 11.74 21.30 15.75
CA SER A 8 11.91 20.17 16.65
C SER A 8 11.19 18.93 16.11
N TYR A 9 11.60 17.74 16.53
CA TYR A 9 10.92 16.48 16.20
C TYR A 9 9.42 16.55 16.52
N PHE A 10 9.06 17.17 17.65
CA PHE A 10 7.67 17.33 18.05
C PHE A 10 6.87 18.24 17.10
N ASP A 11 7.48 19.34 16.64
CA ASP A 11 6.85 20.25 15.69
C ASP A 11 6.67 19.59 14.32
N LEU A 12 7.64 18.77 13.90
CA LEU A 12 7.54 17.97 12.68
C LEU A 12 6.38 16.97 12.76
N LEU A 13 6.25 16.23 13.86
CA LEU A 13 5.13 15.32 14.08
C LEU A 13 3.78 16.06 14.04
N ARG A 14 3.68 17.22 14.69
CA ARG A 14 2.46 18.04 14.68
C ARG A 14 2.09 18.47 13.25
N LYS A 15 3.07 18.93 12.46
CA LYS A 15 2.86 19.33 11.06
C LYS A 15 2.37 18.17 10.19
N VAL A 16 3.00 16.99 10.33
CA VAL A 16 2.58 15.78 9.60
C VAL A 16 1.15 15.37 9.98
N LEU A 17 0.80 15.44 11.26
CA LEU A 17 -0.54 15.10 11.74
C LEU A 17 -1.62 16.03 11.18
N VAL A 18 -1.37 17.34 11.18
CA VAL A 18 -2.32 18.32 10.62
C VAL A 18 -2.49 18.11 9.12
N TRP A 19 -1.39 17.91 8.39
CA TRP A 19 -1.44 17.64 6.95
C TRP A 19 -2.18 16.34 6.62
N SER A 20 -1.96 15.27 7.40
CA SER A 20 -2.64 13.99 7.20
C SER A 20 -4.16 14.14 7.34
N GLN A 21 -4.61 14.85 8.37
CA GLN A 21 -6.04 15.14 8.56
C GLN A 21 -6.62 15.95 7.39
N GLU A 22 -5.96 17.03 6.99
CA GLU A 22 -6.41 17.86 5.87
C GLU A 22 -6.51 17.05 4.57
N LYS A 23 -5.53 16.18 4.31
CA LYS A 23 -5.54 15.27 3.15
C LYS A 23 -6.77 14.37 3.16
N GLU A 24 -7.12 13.78 4.30
CA GLU A 24 -8.31 12.92 4.42
C GLU A 24 -9.62 13.71 4.22
N PHE A 25 -9.71 14.94 4.75
CA PHE A 25 -10.86 15.82 4.50
C PHE A 25 -11.02 16.17 3.01
N LEU A 26 -9.91 16.43 2.32
CA LEU A 26 -9.93 16.69 0.88
C LEU A 26 -10.28 15.43 0.07
N ARG A 27 -9.87 14.24 0.54
CA ARG A 27 -10.21 12.96 -0.11
C ARG A 27 -11.70 12.71 -0.09
N MET A 28 -12.40 13.04 1.01
CA MET A 28 -13.87 12.89 1.10
C MET A 28 -14.63 13.73 0.07
N LYS A 29 -14.06 14.84 -0.42
CA LYS A 29 -14.69 15.68 -1.45
C LYS A 29 -14.50 15.16 -2.87
N LYS A 30 -13.60 14.20 -3.09
CA LYS A 30 -13.29 13.63 -4.40
C LYS A 30 -14.10 12.35 -4.62
N PRO A 31 -14.42 12.01 -5.89
CA PRO A 31 -15.05 10.73 -6.20
C PRO A 31 -14.12 9.58 -5.82
N PHE A 32 -14.70 8.41 -5.55
CA PHE A 32 -13.95 7.21 -5.18
C PHE A 32 -13.07 6.74 -6.35
N ASP A 33 -11.75 6.78 -6.14
CA ASP A 33 -10.77 6.26 -7.09
C ASP A 33 -10.50 4.78 -6.80
N LYS A 34 -10.81 3.93 -7.79
CA LYS A 34 -10.61 2.47 -7.71
C LYS A 34 -9.16 2.06 -7.96
N PHE A 35 -8.35 2.92 -8.57
CA PHE A 35 -6.97 2.63 -8.95
C PHE A 35 -5.95 3.11 -7.92
N GLU A 36 -6.39 3.79 -6.86
CA GLU A 36 -5.50 4.23 -5.78
C GLU A 36 -5.08 3.04 -4.90
N PHE A 37 -3.77 2.87 -4.76
CA PHE A 37 -3.15 1.93 -3.83
C PHE A 37 -3.12 2.52 -2.42
N GLU A 38 -3.70 1.80 -1.47
CA GLU A 38 -3.74 2.20 -0.06
C GLU A 38 -2.43 1.88 0.68
N VAL A 39 -1.61 1.01 0.10
CA VAL A 39 -0.38 0.51 0.71
C VAL A 39 0.84 0.81 -0.15
N SER A 40 1.96 1.06 0.51
CA SER A 40 3.24 1.24 -0.16
C SER A 40 3.65 -0.05 -0.88
N PRO A 41 4.27 0.03 -2.08
CA PRO A 41 4.74 -1.14 -2.81
C PRO A 41 5.83 -1.94 -2.07
N ALA A 42 6.49 -1.33 -1.08
CA ALA A 42 7.54 -1.96 -0.28
C ALA A 42 7.01 -2.91 0.81
N VAL A 43 5.70 -2.91 1.08
CA VAL A 43 5.09 -3.77 2.11
C VAL A 43 5.14 -5.24 1.67
N VAL A 44 5.55 -6.14 2.57
CA VAL A 44 5.59 -7.58 2.33
C VAL A 44 4.30 -8.22 2.86
N ASN A 45 3.17 -7.98 2.18
CA ASN A 45 1.88 -8.58 2.51
C ASN A 45 0.97 -8.63 1.27
N ALA A 46 -0.22 -9.22 1.36
CA ALA A 46 -1.30 -9.12 0.37
C ALA A 46 -2.61 -8.77 1.07
N PHE A 47 -3.43 -7.94 0.42
CA PHE A 47 -4.68 -7.43 1.00
C PHE A 47 -5.85 -7.61 0.04
N TYR A 48 -7.03 -7.86 0.60
CA TYR A 48 -8.31 -7.86 -0.11
C TYR A 48 -9.15 -6.69 0.40
N SER A 49 -9.59 -5.81 -0.51
CA SER A 49 -10.48 -4.70 -0.19
C SER A 49 -11.88 -5.02 -0.72
N PRO A 50 -12.87 -5.34 0.13
CA PRO A 50 -14.23 -5.67 -0.29
C PRO A 50 -14.90 -4.54 -1.07
N GLU A 51 -14.69 -3.29 -0.64
CA GLU A 51 -15.21 -2.07 -1.28
C GLU A 51 -14.74 -1.89 -2.74
N LYS A 52 -13.52 -2.35 -3.07
CA LYS A 52 -12.98 -2.34 -4.43
C LYS A 52 -13.17 -3.67 -5.15
N ASN A 53 -13.55 -4.72 -4.40
CA ASN A 53 -13.51 -6.13 -4.83
C ASN A 53 -12.18 -6.47 -5.53
N ALA A 54 -11.07 -6.05 -4.93
CA ALA A 54 -9.75 -6.11 -5.55
C ALA A 54 -8.72 -6.78 -4.62
N LEU A 55 -7.89 -7.65 -5.20
CA LEU A 55 -6.72 -8.25 -4.56
C LEU A 55 -5.48 -7.41 -4.87
N THR A 56 -4.81 -6.90 -3.84
CA THR A 56 -3.61 -6.08 -3.98
C THR A 56 -2.37 -6.87 -3.58
N PHE A 57 -1.42 -6.99 -4.52
CA PHE A 57 -0.11 -7.61 -4.32
C PHE A 57 1.00 -6.56 -4.50
N PRO A 58 1.48 -5.94 -3.41
CA PRO A 58 2.65 -5.06 -3.42
C PRO A 58 3.91 -5.79 -3.89
N ALA A 59 4.86 -5.05 -4.46
CA ALA A 59 6.12 -5.64 -4.96
C ALA A 59 6.96 -6.33 -3.87
N GLY A 60 6.77 -5.95 -2.59
CA GLY A 60 7.47 -6.57 -1.45
C GLY A 60 7.22 -8.07 -1.30
N ILE A 61 6.02 -8.57 -1.63
CA ILE A 61 5.69 -10.01 -1.52
C ILE A 61 6.18 -10.83 -2.72
N LEU A 62 6.58 -10.18 -3.82
CA LEU A 62 7.03 -10.83 -5.06
C LEU A 62 8.50 -11.28 -5.02
N LYS A 63 9.00 -11.61 -3.83
CA LYS A 63 10.37 -12.08 -3.61
C LYS A 63 10.39 -13.56 -3.22
N PRO A 64 11.51 -14.28 -3.41
CA PRO A 64 11.70 -15.61 -2.84
C PRO A 64 11.50 -15.57 -1.31
N PRO A 65 10.86 -16.56 -0.68
CA PRO A 65 10.42 -17.87 -1.21
C PRO A 65 9.03 -17.87 -1.89
N PHE A 66 8.31 -16.75 -1.91
CA PHE A 66 6.92 -16.68 -2.38
C PHE A 66 6.79 -16.59 -3.90
N PHE A 67 7.75 -15.94 -4.57
CA PHE A 67 7.75 -15.78 -6.02
C PHE A 67 9.19 -15.78 -6.58
N SER A 68 9.44 -16.65 -7.55
CA SER A 68 10.62 -16.60 -8.44
C SER A 68 10.29 -17.27 -9.76
N GLY A 69 10.72 -16.67 -10.87
CA GLY A 69 10.50 -17.22 -12.21
C GLY A 69 11.16 -18.59 -12.42
N SER A 70 12.16 -18.93 -11.62
CA SER A 70 12.91 -20.19 -11.71
C SER A 70 12.32 -21.34 -10.88
N TYR A 71 11.29 -21.10 -10.04
CA TYR A 71 10.72 -22.17 -9.22
C TYR A 71 9.76 -23.07 -10.01
N PRO A 72 9.73 -24.39 -9.73
CA PRO A 72 8.73 -25.28 -10.30
C PRO A 72 7.33 -24.82 -9.88
N LYS A 73 6.33 -25.01 -10.77
CA LYS A 73 4.95 -24.54 -10.57
C LYS A 73 4.32 -25.00 -9.24
N SER A 74 4.77 -26.14 -8.70
CA SER A 74 4.33 -26.66 -7.40
C SER A 74 4.70 -25.75 -6.22
N VAL A 75 5.88 -25.13 -6.25
CA VAL A 75 6.36 -24.22 -5.18
C VAL A 75 5.76 -22.83 -5.35
N LEU A 76 5.44 -22.43 -6.59
CA LEU A 76 4.83 -21.14 -6.94
C LEU A 76 3.30 -21.08 -6.72
N CYS A 77 2.68 -22.19 -6.34
CA CYS A 77 1.23 -22.38 -6.29
C CYS A 77 0.49 -21.39 -5.36
N PHE A 78 1.21 -20.76 -4.43
CA PHE A 78 0.66 -19.82 -3.45
C PHE A 78 0.05 -18.56 -4.08
N ILE A 79 0.69 -17.95 -5.08
CA ILE A 79 0.18 -16.70 -5.70
C ILE A 79 -0.75 -16.99 -6.88
N ARG A 80 -0.56 -18.14 -7.57
CA ARG A 80 -1.31 -18.45 -8.79
C ARG A 80 -2.77 -18.84 -8.51
N ASN A 81 -3.06 -19.42 -7.35
CA ASN A 81 -4.43 -19.78 -6.95
C ASN A 81 -5.30 -18.59 -6.51
N PHE A 82 -4.71 -17.43 -6.20
CA PHE A 82 -5.48 -16.24 -5.84
C PHE A 82 -6.12 -15.54 -7.05
N ASN A 83 -5.59 -15.76 -8.26
CA ASN A 83 -6.12 -15.16 -9.50
C ASN A 83 -7.13 -16.08 -10.25
N GLN A 84 -7.53 -17.21 -9.67
CA GLN A 84 -8.43 -18.20 -10.30
C GLN A 84 -9.81 -18.33 -9.63
N LYS A 85 -10.22 -17.37 -8.79
CA LYS A 85 -11.59 -17.25 -8.30
C LYS A 85 -12.16 -15.89 -8.64
#